data_AF-A0AA39V0B9-F1
#
_entry.id   AF-A0AA39V0B9-F1
#
_cell.length_a   1.000
_cell.length_b   1.000
_cell.length_c   1.000
_cell.angle_alpha   90.00
_cell.angle_beta   90.00
_cell.angle_gamma   90.00
#
_symmetry.space_group_name_H-M   'P 1'
#
loop_
_entity.id
_entity.type
_entity.pdbx_description
1 polymer ?
#
loop_
_entity_poly.entity_id
_entity_poly.type
_entity_poly.pdbx_seq_one_letter_code
_entity_poly.pdbx_strand_id
1 'polypeptide(L)'
;MGGKAFTSGPAPLFTPRLPPELYYSLRDHYVSLLSTYYTQAATPIEAPCKTSYGDIDVLVSQPKCMSVNTTTLVKALDAVKCSSTPGSPTASFAVPYPGLQDTYVQLDVHVCPPGLFEWELFHQSHGDLWNLLGTTIRPVGLTANDVGLHVRIPEIEEVNRKRGMLLLTSEPDQVLDFLGLGRDKYQKPFESVEALYQFVLGCRWFSSETYVRAELKANDRKRMAQRELYRRFVDKWLPENRKFVEMGGEKIQGATREDVQDLALTVFGKRDLFEQRIQEWRRERSELLEKQGSRLRRKADAAKREEYAEAWMNWLERDRPVL
;
A
#
# COMPACT_ATOMS: atom_id res chain seq x y z
N MET A 1 5.78 13.70 1.93
CA MET A 1 7.06 14.40 1.71
C MET A 1 7.95 13.48 0.87
N GLY A 2 7.86 13.60 -0.46
CA GLY A 2 8.84 13.06 -1.42
C GLY A 2 9.99 14.06 -1.65
N GLY A 3 10.80 13.86 -2.69
CA GLY A 3 11.83 14.82 -3.11
C GLY A 3 13.14 14.78 -2.31
N LYS A 4 13.55 13.60 -1.84
CA LYS A 4 14.77 13.45 -1.01
C LYS A 4 15.80 12.47 -1.58
N ALA A 5 15.58 11.91 -2.76
CA ALA A 5 16.39 10.83 -3.32
C ALA A 5 17.87 11.20 -3.47
N PHE A 6 18.17 12.49 -3.66
CA PHE A 6 19.54 12.99 -3.88
C PHE A 6 20.11 13.86 -2.77
N THR A 7 19.34 14.07 -1.70
CA THR A 7 19.71 15.01 -0.61
C THR A 7 20.68 14.43 0.42
N SER A 8 20.99 13.14 0.31
CA SER A 8 21.85 12.40 1.23
C SER A 8 22.73 11.39 0.49
N GLY A 9 23.83 10.97 1.10
CA GLY A 9 24.78 10.01 0.54
C GLY A 9 26.01 10.66 -0.10
N PRO A 10 26.84 9.88 -0.82
CA PRO A 10 28.02 10.40 -1.49
C PRO A 10 27.63 11.33 -2.65
N ALA A 11 28.23 12.53 -2.66
CA ALA A 11 27.93 13.64 -3.58
C ALA A 11 26.42 13.99 -3.62
N PRO A 12 25.88 14.59 -2.54
CA PRO A 12 24.50 15.04 -2.51
C PRO A 12 24.29 16.15 -3.54
N LEU A 13 23.10 16.18 -4.14
CA LEU A 13 22.70 17.22 -5.09
C LEU A 13 21.71 18.17 -4.44
N PHE A 14 21.76 19.44 -4.85
CA PHE A 14 20.79 20.42 -4.42
C PHE A 14 19.52 20.32 -5.27
N THR A 15 18.43 19.87 -4.64
CA THR A 15 17.11 19.73 -5.27
C THR A 15 16.07 20.61 -4.53
N PRO A 16 15.98 21.92 -4.85
CA PRO A 16 15.06 22.83 -4.19
C PRO A 16 13.59 22.50 -4.51
N ARG A 17 12.68 23.03 -3.69
CA ARG A 17 11.24 22.94 -3.96
C ARG A 17 10.88 23.77 -5.20
N LEU A 18 10.01 23.22 -6.04
CA LEU A 18 9.50 23.87 -7.25
C LEU A 18 8.28 24.76 -6.95
N PRO A 19 8.22 26.00 -7.47
CA PRO A 19 6.99 26.76 -7.51
C PRO A 19 5.98 26.15 -8.50
N PRO A 20 4.66 26.38 -8.36
CA PRO A 20 3.64 25.71 -9.16
C PRO A 20 3.79 25.89 -10.67
N GLU A 21 4.07 27.10 -11.16
CA GLU A 21 4.21 27.37 -12.60
C GLU A 21 5.34 26.54 -13.22
N LEU A 22 6.51 26.52 -12.57
CA LEU A 22 7.65 25.74 -13.03
C LEU A 22 7.38 24.23 -12.92
N TYR A 23 6.75 23.79 -11.83
CA TYR A 23 6.36 22.40 -11.64
C TYR A 23 5.47 21.90 -12.79
N TYR A 24 4.39 22.62 -13.10
CA TYR A 24 3.46 22.22 -14.14
C TYR A 24 4.10 22.24 -15.54
N SER A 25 4.92 23.25 -15.83
CA SER A 25 5.66 23.31 -17.09
C SER A 25 6.61 22.12 -17.27
N LEU A 26 7.36 21.75 -16.22
CA LEU A 26 8.30 20.62 -16.28
C LEU A 26 7.57 19.28 -16.31
N ARG A 27 6.52 19.12 -15.50
CA ARG A 27 5.66 17.93 -15.49
C ARG A 27 5.12 17.64 -16.88
N ASP A 28 4.54 18.63 -17.55
CA ASP A 28 3.94 18.45 -18.88
C ASP A 28 5.01 18.13 -19.93
N HIS A 29 6.17 18.77 -19.83
CA HIS A 29 7.33 18.44 -20.65
C HIS A 29 7.77 16.98 -20.49
N TYR A 30 7.98 16.51 -19.26
CA TYR A 30 8.45 15.15 -19.00
C TYR A 30 7.40 14.08 -19.30
N VAL A 31 6.11 14.34 -19.07
CA VAL A 31 5.04 13.44 -19.52
C VAL A 31 5.06 13.31 -21.04
N SER A 32 5.17 14.41 -21.78
CA SER A 32 5.27 14.40 -23.24
C SER A 32 6.50 13.64 -23.75
N LEU A 33 7.66 13.87 -23.13
CA LEU A 33 8.91 13.19 -23.47
C LEU A 33 8.81 11.69 -23.21
N LEU A 34 8.36 11.27 -22.02
CA LEU A 34 8.23 9.86 -21.64
C LEU A 34 7.17 9.13 -22.48
N SER A 35 6.14 9.85 -22.96
CA SER A 35 5.15 9.32 -23.91
C SER A 35 5.77 8.93 -25.26
N THR A 36 6.99 9.36 -25.59
CA THR A 36 7.71 8.88 -26.79
C THR A 36 8.32 7.49 -26.58
N TYR A 37 8.60 7.10 -25.32
CA TYR A 37 9.23 5.83 -24.95
C TYR A 37 8.22 4.78 -24.45
N TYR A 38 7.09 5.22 -23.91
CA TYR A 38 6.05 4.38 -23.30
C TYR A 38 4.70 4.60 -23.97
N THR A 39 3.86 3.56 -24.01
CA THR A 39 2.49 3.68 -24.52
C THR A 39 1.62 4.51 -23.59
N GLN A 40 1.84 4.38 -22.28
CA GLN A 40 1.15 5.14 -21.25
C GLN A 40 2.16 5.95 -20.44
N ALA A 41 1.90 7.24 -20.26
CA ALA A 41 2.64 8.11 -19.35
C ALA A 41 1.68 9.15 -18.78
N ALA A 42 1.64 9.28 -17.45
CA ALA A 42 0.78 10.24 -16.77
C ALA A 42 1.33 10.59 -15.39
N THR A 43 0.77 11.62 -14.77
CA THR A 43 1.11 12.05 -13.41
C THR A 43 -0.13 11.93 -12.53
N PRO A 44 -0.01 11.46 -11.27
CA PRO A 44 -1.16 11.39 -10.37
C PRO A 44 -1.73 12.78 -10.11
N ILE A 45 -3.04 12.86 -9.83
CA ILE A 45 -3.67 14.12 -9.47
C ILE A 45 -3.06 14.61 -8.16
N GLU A 46 -2.69 15.89 -8.11
CA GLU A 46 -2.05 16.47 -6.94
C GLU A 46 -3.01 16.67 -5.77
N ALA A 47 -2.47 16.65 -4.55
CA ALA A 47 -3.22 17.07 -3.38
C ALA A 47 -3.58 18.56 -3.47
N PRO A 48 -4.76 18.98 -2.96
CA PRO A 48 -5.22 20.36 -3.05
C PRO A 48 -4.28 21.33 -2.31
N CYS A 49 -4.28 22.59 -2.77
CA CYS A 49 -3.61 23.72 -2.13
C CYS A 49 -2.08 23.58 -1.93
N LYS A 50 -1.40 22.72 -2.69
CA LYS A 50 0.08 22.67 -2.69
C LYS A 50 0.63 23.99 -3.24
N THR A 51 1.49 24.64 -2.46
CA THR A 51 2.20 25.88 -2.86
C THR A 51 3.62 25.62 -3.35
N SER A 52 4.14 24.40 -3.19
CA SER A 52 5.41 23.98 -3.75
C SER A 52 5.49 22.46 -3.88
N TYR A 53 6.41 21.97 -4.73
CA TYR A 53 6.60 20.55 -5.06
C TYR A 53 8.05 20.13 -4.83
N GLY A 54 8.31 18.87 -4.44
CA GLY A 54 9.68 18.40 -4.13
C GLY A 54 10.29 17.58 -5.25
N ASP A 55 9.43 17.03 -6.07
CA ASP A 55 9.65 16.01 -7.06
C ASP A 55 8.51 16.11 -8.09
N ILE A 56 8.76 15.52 -9.26
CA ILE A 56 7.76 15.27 -10.29
C ILE A 56 7.61 13.76 -10.39
N ASP A 57 6.42 13.24 -10.13
CA ASP A 57 6.11 11.82 -10.29
C ASP A 57 5.47 11.58 -11.66
N VAL A 58 6.08 10.70 -12.46
CA VAL A 58 5.52 10.23 -13.73
C VAL A 58 5.41 8.71 -13.70
N LEU A 59 4.18 8.22 -13.81
CA LEU A 59 3.89 6.81 -14.01
C LEU A 59 3.97 6.51 -15.49
N VAL A 60 4.58 5.38 -15.82
CA VAL A 60 4.71 4.88 -17.20
C VAL A 60 4.38 3.40 -17.28
N SER A 61 3.85 2.93 -18.41
CA SER A 61 3.68 1.50 -18.66
C SER A 61 3.83 1.16 -20.15
N GLN A 62 4.07 -0.12 -20.42
CA GLN A 62 4.23 -0.70 -21.74
C GLN A 62 5.29 0.03 -22.58
N PRO A 63 6.59 -0.26 -22.38
CA PRO A 63 7.66 0.31 -23.20
C PRO A 63 7.43 0.02 -24.68
N LYS A 64 7.56 1.04 -25.53
CA LYS A 64 7.36 0.93 -26.99
C LYS A 64 8.46 0.14 -27.69
N CYS A 65 9.62 0.01 -27.06
CA CYS A 65 10.75 -0.76 -27.56
C CYS A 65 11.47 -1.47 -26.41
N MET A 66 12.05 -2.64 -26.68
CA MET A 66 12.83 -3.40 -25.69
C MET A 66 14.11 -2.70 -25.25
N SER A 67 14.56 -1.67 -25.98
CA SER A 67 15.76 -0.88 -25.65
C SER A 67 15.51 0.19 -24.59
N VAL A 68 14.27 0.40 -24.15
CA VAL A 68 13.96 1.34 -23.07
C VAL A 68 14.50 0.78 -21.76
N ASN A 69 15.58 1.39 -21.28
CA ASN A 69 16.24 1.05 -20.03
C ASN A 69 16.75 2.34 -19.36
N THR A 70 17.28 2.23 -18.15
CA THR A 70 17.78 3.37 -17.37
C THR A 70 18.80 4.21 -18.14
N THR A 71 19.73 3.59 -18.88
CA THR A 71 20.74 4.32 -19.67
C THR A 71 20.11 5.14 -20.79
N THR A 72 19.10 4.60 -21.46
CA THR A 72 18.32 5.32 -22.47
C THR A 72 17.61 6.52 -21.86
N LEU A 73 16.97 6.35 -20.69
CA LEU A 73 16.27 7.42 -19.99
C LEU A 73 17.20 8.49 -19.44
N VAL A 74 18.37 8.11 -18.88
CA VAL A 74 19.38 9.07 -18.41
C VAL A 74 19.76 10.04 -19.53
N LYS A 75 20.00 9.52 -20.74
CA LYS A 75 20.31 10.34 -21.91
C LYS A 75 19.13 11.18 -22.37
N ALA A 76 17.93 10.59 -22.44
CA ALA A 76 16.74 11.28 -22.91
C ALA A 76 16.32 12.44 -21.99
N LEU A 77 16.49 12.27 -20.68
CA LEU A 77 16.10 13.23 -19.65
C LEU A 77 17.21 14.25 -19.33
N ASP A 78 18.37 14.14 -19.97
CA ASP A 78 19.59 14.88 -19.62
C ASP A 78 19.94 14.76 -18.12
N ALA A 79 19.71 13.59 -17.54
CA ALA A 79 19.86 13.38 -16.10
C ALA A 79 21.34 13.28 -15.72
N VAL A 80 21.78 14.08 -14.75
CA VAL A 80 23.16 14.04 -14.25
C VAL A 80 23.41 12.91 -13.27
N LYS A 81 22.34 12.39 -12.65
CA LYS A 81 22.39 11.31 -11.67
C LYS A 81 21.09 10.53 -11.71
N CYS A 82 21.19 9.21 -11.59
CA CYS A 82 20.06 8.32 -11.44
C CYS A 82 20.23 7.53 -10.15
N SER A 83 19.15 7.34 -9.41
CA SER A 83 19.09 6.51 -8.21
C SER A 83 17.94 5.52 -8.35
N SER A 84 18.24 4.24 -8.24
CA SER A 84 17.25 3.18 -8.23
C SER A 84 17.66 2.11 -7.23
N THR A 85 16.71 1.62 -6.45
CA THR A 85 16.93 0.49 -5.54
C THR A 85 16.64 -0.81 -6.30
N PRO A 86 17.49 -1.86 -6.21
CA PRO A 86 17.21 -3.14 -6.85
C PRO A 86 15.81 -3.66 -6.51
N GLY A 87 15.02 -3.97 -7.54
CA GLY A 87 13.64 -4.44 -7.40
C GLY A 87 12.58 -3.35 -7.18
N SER A 88 12.98 -2.07 -7.10
CA SER A 88 12.03 -0.94 -7.08
C SER A 88 11.45 -0.70 -8.48
N PRO A 89 10.13 -0.53 -8.62
CA PRO A 89 9.51 -0.09 -9.87
C PRO A 89 9.79 1.39 -10.18
N THR A 90 10.25 2.17 -9.19
CA THR A 90 10.60 3.58 -9.34
C THR A 90 12.10 3.77 -9.47
N ALA A 91 12.51 4.59 -10.43
CA ALA A 91 13.83 5.20 -10.52
C ALA A 91 13.72 6.72 -10.42
N SER A 92 14.58 7.33 -9.60
CA SER A 92 14.69 8.78 -9.45
C SER A 92 15.80 9.31 -10.33
N PHE A 93 15.56 10.43 -11.00
CA PHE A 93 16.49 11.12 -11.89
C PHE A 93 16.70 12.55 -11.40
N ALA A 94 17.95 12.99 -11.31
CA ALA A 94 18.31 14.38 -11.08
C ALA A 94 18.50 15.05 -12.44
N VAL A 95 17.54 15.85 -12.84
CA VAL A 95 17.53 16.58 -14.13
C VAL A 95 17.87 18.06 -13.89
N PRO A 96 18.50 18.77 -14.84
CA PRO A 96 18.90 20.16 -14.65
C PRO A 96 17.74 21.07 -14.28
N TYR A 97 17.94 21.95 -13.30
CA TYR A 97 16.98 23.00 -12.98
C TYR A 97 17.08 24.13 -14.01
N PRO A 98 15.98 24.56 -14.64
CA PRO A 98 16.03 25.62 -15.65
C PRO A 98 16.59 26.94 -15.11
N GLY A 99 17.67 27.43 -15.72
CA GLY A 99 18.27 28.73 -15.41
C GLY A 99 19.13 28.78 -14.15
N LEU A 100 19.34 27.66 -13.44
CA LEU A 100 20.21 27.60 -12.26
C LEU A 100 21.31 26.55 -12.45
N GLN A 101 22.56 26.97 -12.26
CA GLN A 101 23.71 26.07 -12.30
C GLN A 101 23.77 25.21 -11.03
N ASP A 102 24.27 23.97 -11.16
CA ASP A 102 24.46 23.00 -10.08
C ASP A 102 23.22 22.77 -9.19
N THR A 103 22.05 22.99 -9.79
CA THR A 103 20.73 22.86 -9.18
C THR A 103 19.91 21.91 -10.02
N TYR A 104 19.15 21.04 -9.36
CA TYR A 104 18.47 19.94 -10.03
C TYR A 104 17.02 19.80 -9.59
N VAL A 105 16.23 19.14 -10.43
CA VAL A 105 14.88 18.69 -10.13
C VAL A 105 14.92 17.18 -9.95
N GLN A 106 14.21 16.67 -8.93
CA GLN A 106 13.98 15.24 -8.80
C GLN A 106 12.78 14.84 -9.67
N LEU A 107 13.01 13.98 -10.66
CA LEU A 107 11.98 13.35 -11.47
C LEU A 107 11.93 11.86 -11.13
N ASP A 108 10.81 11.41 -10.59
CA ASP A 108 10.58 10.01 -10.26
C ASP A 108 9.77 9.35 -11.37
N VAL A 109 10.36 8.34 -12.02
CA VAL A 109 9.70 7.54 -13.07
C VAL A 109 9.32 6.20 -12.47
N HIS A 110 8.02 5.94 -12.38
CA HIS A 110 7.44 4.71 -11.84
C HIS A 110 6.93 3.82 -12.97
N VAL A 111 7.54 2.64 -13.13
CA VAL A 111 7.13 1.67 -14.16
C VAL A 111 6.03 0.77 -13.61
N CYS A 112 4.80 1.00 -14.08
CA CYS A 112 3.63 0.26 -13.68
C CYS A 112 3.61 -1.11 -14.39
N PRO A 113 3.30 -2.22 -13.70
CA PRO A 113 3.09 -3.51 -14.34
C PRO A 113 2.00 -3.45 -15.41
N PRO A 114 2.07 -4.30 -16.46
CA PRO A 114 1.04 -4.36 -17.48
C PRO A 114 -0.35 -4.59 -16.86
N GLY A 115 -1.31 -3.74 -17.23
CA GLY A 115 -2.69 -3.81 -16.73
C GLY A 115 -2.94 -3.11 -15.40
N LEU A 116 -1.92 -2.58 -14.71
CA LEU A 116 -2.08 -1.87 -13.43
C LEU A 116 -1.90 -0.35 -13.53
N PHE A 117 -1.60 0.19 -14.71
CA PHE A 117 -1.35 1.63 -14.89
C PHE A 117 -2.48 2.52 -14.37
N GLU A 118 -3.73 2.25 -14.77
CA GLU A 118 -4.90 3.03 -14.33
C GLU A 118 -5.13 2.89 -12.82
N TRP A 119 -4.93 1.69 -12.27
CA TRP A 119 -5.07 1.42 -10.85
C TRP A 119 -4.02 2.18 -10.02
N GLU A 120 -2.76 2.14 -10.42
CA GLU A 120 -1.69 2.83 -9.69
C GLU A 120 -1.83 4.35 -9.82
N LEU A 121 -2.21 4.86 -11.00
CA LEU A 121 -2.51 6.29 -11.19
C LEU A 121 -3.66 6.74 -10.28
N PHE A 122 -4.72 5.93 -10.22
CA PHE A 122 -5.83 6.13 -9.30
C PHE A 122 -5.36 6.11 -7.84
N HIS A 123 -4.67 5.08 -7.41
CA HIS A 123 -4.26 4.87 -6.00
C HIS A 123 -3.21 5.87 -5.51
N GLN A 124 -2.38 6.43 -6.41
CA GLN A 124 -1.38 7.44 -6.07
C GLN A 124 -1.91 8.88 -6.14
N SER A 125 -3.10 9.09 -6.72
CA SER A 125 -3.72 10.41 -6.83
C SER A 125 -4.20 10.98 -5.49
N HIS A 126 -4.33 12.31 -5.45
CA HIS A 126 -4.80 13.12 -4.31
C HIS A 126 -3.93 13.02 -3.05
N GLY A 127 -2.67 12.61 -3.21
CA GLY A 127 -1.65 12.59 -2.15
C GLY A 127 -2.00 11.68 -0.97
N ASP A 128 -2.51 12.26 0.12
CA ASP A 128 -2.80 11.53 1.36
C ASP A 128 -4.20 10.88 1.40
N LEU A 129 -5.02 11.08 0.38
CA LEU A 129 -6.39 10.57 0.32
C LEU A 129 -6.48 9.06 0.60
N TRP A 130 -5.68 8.24 -0.10
CA TRP A 130 -5.68 6.79 0.10
C TRP A 130 -5.18 6.34 1.46
N ASN A 131 -4.37 7.16 2.15
CA ASN A 131 -3.98 6.87 3.52
C ASN A 131 -5.16 7.06 4.49
N LEU A 132 -5.99 8.09 4.25
CA LEU A 132 -7.24 8.30 4.98
C LEU A 132 -8.23 7.18 4.67
N LEU A 133 -8.57 6.96 3.39
CA LEU A 133 -9.47 5.87 2.99
C LEU A 133 -9.01 4.51 3.52
N GLY A 134 -7.70 4.20 3.45
CA GLY A 134 -7.13 2.97 4.01
C GLY A 134 -7.13 2.89 5.55
N THR A 135 -7.38 3.98 6.25
CA THR A 135 -7.71 3.97 7.70
C THR A 135 -9.20 3.69 7.88
N THR A 136 -10.05 4.34 7.09
CA THR A 136 -11.51 4.16 7.09
C THR A 136 -11.95 2.72 6.81
N ILE A 137 -11.43 2.08 5.76
CA ILE A 137 -11.97 0.78 5.28
C ILE A 137 -11.34 -0.44 5.96
N ARG A 138 -10.25 -0.25 6.71
CA ARG A 138 -9.50 -1.35 7.33
C ARG A 138 -10.28 -2.10 8.42
N PRO A 139 -11.02 -1.44 9.34
CA PRO A 139 -11.80 -2.13 10.36
C PRO A 139 -12.87 -3.06 9.78
N VAL A 140 -13.44 -2.72 8.63
CA VAL A 140 -14.42 -3.55 7.92
C VAL A 140 -13.80 -4.64 7.04
N GLY A 141 -12.49 -4.88 7.16
CA GLY A 141 -11.81 -5.98 6.48
C GLY A 141 -11.47 -5.71 5.01
N LEU A 142 -11.40 -4.45 4.58
CA LEU A 142 -10.96 -4.07 3.24
C LEU A 142 -9.55 -3.46 3.26
N THR A 143 -8.80 -3.69 2.18
CA THR A 143 -7.46 -3.12 1.99
C THR A 143 -7.25 -2.78 0.52
N ALA A 144 -6.79 -1.56 0.22
CA ALA A 144 -6.25 -1.21 -1.10
C ALA A 144 -4.72 -1.23 -1.05
N ASN A 145 -4.09 -1.75 -2.10
CA ASN A 145 -2.63 -1.74 -2.29
C ASN A 145 -2.29 -1.38 -3.74
N ASP A 146 -1.04 -1.60 -4.15
CA ASP A 146 -0.51 -1.41 -5.50
C ASP A 146 -1.14 -2.31 -6.57
N VAL A 147 -1.91 -3.34 -6.20
CA VAL A 147 -2.55 -4.26 -7.15
C VAL A 147 -4.06 -4.03 -7.28
N GLY A 148 -4.75 -3.66 -6.20
CA GLY A 148 -6.20 -3.50 -6.23
C GLY A 148 -6.85 -3.34 -4.86
N LEU A 149 -8.19 -3.34 -4.87
CA LEU A 149 -9.00 -3.47 -3.66
C LEU A 149 -9.14 -4.95 -3.30
N HIS A 150 -8.94 -5.26 -2.02
CA HIS A 150 -9.00 -6.61 -1.48
C HIS A 150 -9.96 -6.69 -0.31
N VAL A 151 -10.63 -7.85 -0.18
CA VAL A 151 -11.28 -8.27 1.05
C VAL A 151 -10.37 -9.22 1.82
N ARG A 152 -10.43 -9.16 3.15
CA ARG A 152 -9.54 -9.87 4.06
C ARG A 152 -10.25 -11.05 4.69
N ILE A 153 -9.77 -12.26 4.45
CA ILE A 153 -10.28 -13.52 5.01
C ILE A 153 -9.76 -13.68 6.45
N PRO A 154 -10.61 -13.51 7.50
CA PRO A 154 -10.16 -13.50 8.90
C PRO A 154 -9.37 -14.74 9.30
N GLU A 155 -9.89 -15.92 8.97
CA GLU A 155 -9.30 -17.23 9.32
C GLU A 155 -7.86 -17.42 8.79
N ILE A 156 -7.53 -16.81 7.64
CA ILE A 156 -6.21 -16.93 7.02
C ILE A 156 -5.30 -15.81 7.52
N GLU A 157 -5.80 -14.58 7.66
CA GLU A 157 -4.94 -13.43 7.93
C GLU A 157 -4.29 -13.43 9.31
N GLU A 158 -4.91 -14.10 10.29
CA GLU A 158 -4.38 -14.27 11.64
C GLU A 158 -3.00 -14.95 11.63
N VAL A 159 -2.80 -15.84 10.67
CA VAL A 159 -1.56 -16.61 10.50
C VAL A 159 -0.74 -16.06 9.33
N ASN A 160 -1.37 -15.74 8.21
CA ASN A 160 -0.72 -15.23 7.00
C ASN A 160 -1.51 -14.07 6.38
N ARG A 161 -1.12 -12.85 6.78
CA ARG A 161 -1.73 -11.61 6.30
C ARG A 161 -1.74 -11.45 4.78
N LYS A 162 -0.73 -11.94 4.06
CA LYS A 162 -0.68 -11.79 2.59
C LYS A 162 -1.66 -12.75 1.92
N ARG A 163 -1.65 -14.02 2.34
CA ARG A 163 -2.56 -15.06 1.80
C ARG A 163 -4.02 -14.79 2.14
N GLY A 164 -4.28 -14.12 3.27
CA GLY A 164 -5.62 -13.69 3.65
C GLY A 164 -6.21 -12.57 2.81
N MET A 165 -5.52 -12.05 1.80
CA MET A 165 -6.09 -11.07 0.87
C MET A 165 -6.72 -11.76 -0.34
N LEU A 166 -7.96 -11.40 -0.64
CA LEU A 166 -8.66 -11.76 -1.87
C LEU A 166 -8.83 -10.51 -2.72
N LEU A 167 -8.22 -10.48 -3.91
CA LEU A 167 -8.40 -9.39 -4.87
C LEU A 167 -9.86 -9.35 -5.35
N LEU A 168 -10.52 -8.22 -5.11
CA LEU A 168 -11.88 -7.95 -5.58
C LEU A 168 -11.83 -7.39 -7.00
N THR A 169 -11.12 -6.29 -7.17
CA THR A 169 -11.01 -5.56 -8.44
C THR A 169 -9.80 -4.64 -8.43
N SER A 170 -9.31 -4.32 -9.62
CA SER A 170 -8.31 -3.27 -9.88
C SER A 170 -8.92 -2.11 -10.67
N GLU A 171 -10.24 -2.13 -10.91
CA GLU A 171 -10.94 -1.11 -11.69
C GLU A 171 -11.35 0.07 -10.79
N PRO A 172 -10.81 1.29 -11.02
CA PRO A 172 -11.06 2.47 -10.19
C PRO A 172 -12.54 2.76 -9.92
N ASP A 173 -13.35 2.71 -10.97
CA ASP A 173 -14.78 3.03 -10.91
C ASP A 173 -15.57 2.04 -10.05
N GLN A 174 -15.25 0.75 -10.14
CA GLN A 174 -15.89 -0.27 -9.30
C GLN A 174 -15.50 -0.10 -7.83
N VAL A 175 -14.26 0.35 -7.55
CA VAL A 175 -13.83 0.68 -6.19
C VAL A 175 -14.59 1.87 -5.65
N LEU A 176 -14.69 2.96 -6.40
CA LEU A 176 -15.43 4.16 -5.97
C LEU A 176 -16.89 3.82 -5.66
N ASP A 177 -17.58 3.11 -6.55
CA ASP A 177 -18.95 2.66 -6.33
C ASP A 177 -19.12 1.81 -5.07
N PHE A 178 -18.22 0.84 -4.89
CA PHE A 178 -18.27 -0.06 -3.75
C PHE A 178 -18.04 0.69 -2.44
N LEU A 179 -17.09 1.64 -2.43
CA LEU A 179 -16.84 2.53 -1.28
C LEU A 179 -17.93 3.59 -1.09
N GLY A 180 -18.88 3.75 -2.02
CA GLY A 180 -19.91 4.80 -1.98
C GLY A 180 -19.41 6.21 -2.30
N LEU A 181 -18.32 6.31 -3.05
CA LEU A 181 -17.64 7.56 -3.36
C LEU A 181 -17.99 8.05 -4.78
N GLY A 182 -18.13 9.37 -4.96
CA GLY A 182 -18.52 9.95 -6.25
C GLY A 182 -17.39 9.94 -7.29
N ARG A 183 -17.61 9.26 -8.42
CA ARG A 183 -16.66 9.16 -9.55
C ARG A 183 -16.22 10.51 -10.10
N ASP A 184 -17.18 11.36 -10.45
CA ASP A 184 -16.92 12.66 -11.07
C ASP A 184 -16.06 13.58 -10.20
N LYS A 185 -16.24 13.48 -8.88
CA LYS A 185 -15.48 14.28 -7.91
C LYS A 185 -14.05 13.75 -7.77
N TYR A 186 -13.82 12.44 -7.92
CA TYR A 186 -12.49 11.85 -7.85
C TYR A 186 -11.62 12.18 -9.07
N GLN A 187 -12.22 12.25 -10.25
CA GLN A 187 -11.51 12.45 -11.52
C GLN A 187 -10.89 13.86 -11.67
N LYS A 188 -11.18 14.78 -10.75
CA LYS A 188 -10.74 16.18 -10.79
C LYS A 188 -9.95 16.54 -9.53
N PRO A 189 -8.97 17.46 -9.60
CA PRO A 189 -8.35 18.01 -8.40
C PRO A 189 -9.41 18.57 -7.45
N PHE A 190 -9.27 18.29 -6.15
CA PHE A 190 -10.13 18.91 -5.15
C PHE A 190 -9.86 20.42 -5.08
N GLU A 191 -10.92 21.21 -4.95
CA GLU A 191 -10.83 22.68 -4.84
C GLU A 191 -10.18 23.13 -3.52
N SER A 192 -10.29 22.31 -2.47
CA SER A 192 -9.75 22.59 -1.15
C SER A 192 -9.42 21.32 -0.37
N VAL A 193 -8.64 21.49 0.69
CA VAL A 193 -8.37 20.41 1.66
C VAL A 193 -9.67 19.95 2.33
N GLU A 194 -10.57 20.88 2.62
CA GLU A 194 -11.89 20.61 3.18
C GLU A 194 -12.75 19.75 2.25
N ALA A 195 -12.72 20.01 0.93
CA ALA A 195 -13.44 19.22 -0.05
C ALA A 195 -12.92 17.77 -0.14
N LEU A 196 -11.60 17.57 0.03
CA LEU A 196 -10.97 16.25 0.13
C LEU A 196 -11.41 15.53 1.41
N TYR A 197 -11.45 16.22 2.56
CA TYR A 197 -11.92 15.63 3.82
C TYR A 197 -13.39 15.23 3.77
N GLN A 198 -14.24 16.06 3.18
CA GLN A 198 -15.64 15.71 2.94
C GLN A 198 -15.79 14.50 2.01
N PHE A 199 -14.89 14.35 1.04
CA PHE A 199 -14.87 13.15 0.19
C PHE A 199 -14.56 11.88 0.99
N VAL A 200 -13.61 11.93 1.94
CA VAL A 200 -13.33 10.82 2.86
C VAL A 200 -14.56 10.48 3.72
N LEU A 201 -15.27 11.50 4.22
CA LEU A 201 -16.51 11.29 4.99
C LEU A 201 -17.62 10.62 4.18
N GLY A 202 -17.63 10.84 2.86
CA GLY A 202 -18.60 10.22 1.95
C GLY A 202 -18.40 8.71 1.78
N CYS A 203 -17.32 8.13 2.28
CA CYS A 203 -17.14 6.69 2.25
C CYS A 203 -18.24 6.00 3.08
N ARG A 204 -18.89 4.99 2.49
CA ARG A 204 -19.98 4.20 3.08
C ARG A 204 -19.66 3.62 4.46
N TRP A 205 -18.38 3.33 4.70
CA TRP A 205 -17.89 2.75 5.96
C TRP A 205 -17.13 3.75 6.82
N PHE A 206 -17.28 5.05 6.57
CA PHE A 206 -16.68 6.07 7.41
C PHE A 206 -17.23 5.99 8.84
N SER A 207 -16.32 5.84 9.81
CA SER A 207 -16.59 6.07 11.23
C SER A 207 -15.47 6.93 11.82
N SER A 208 -15.84 7.97 12.56
CA SER A 208 -14.88 8.83 13.28
C SER A 208 -14.10 8.07 14.35
N GLU A 209 -14.67 7.00 14.91
CA GLU A 209 -14.02 6.15 15.91
C GLU A 209 -12.73 5.52 15.37
N THR A 210 -12.66 5.26 14.05
CA THR A 210 -11.47 4.70 13.39
C THR A 210 -10.25 5.64 13.44
N TYR A 211 -10.46 6.91 13.78
CA TYR A 211 -9.41 7.93 13.87
C TYR A 211 -9.09 8.34 15.31
N VAL A 212 -9.60 7.60 16.31
CA VAL A 212 -9.21 7.82 17.72
C VAL A 212 -7.72 7.54 17.89
N ARG A 213 -6.97 8.56 18.31
CA ARG A 213 -5.50 8.54 18.34
C ARG A 213 -4.92 7.36 19.15
N ALA A 214 -5.57 6.98 20.24
CA ALA A 214 -5.18 5.84 21.08
C ALA A 214 -5.29 4.49 20.35
N GLU A 215 -6.16 4.40 19.35
CA GLU A 215 -6.49 3.17 18.63
C GLU A 215 -5.75 3.04 17.28
N LEU A 216 -5.10 4.13 16.83
CA LEU A 216 -4.32 4.17 15.60
C LEU A 216 -3.20 3.13 15.61
N LYS A 217 -3.07 2.37 14.51
CA LYS A 217 -2.02 1.36 14.35
C LYS A 217 -0.66 2.04 14.13
N ALA A 218 0.43 1.27 14.24
CA ALA A 218 1.80 1.79 14.10
C ALA A 218 2.02 2.56 12.79
N ASN A 219 1.48 2.07 11.66
CA ASN A 219 1.56 2.75 10.38
C ASN A 219 0.81 4.09 10.37
N ASP A 220 -0.34 4.16 11.03
CA ASP A 220 -1.13 5.39 11.12
C ASP A 220 -0.43 6.42 12.03
N ARG A 221 0.19 5.99 13.13
CA ARG A 221 1.03 6.85 13.96
C ARG A 221 2.25 7.40 13.21
N LYS A 222 2.89 6.58 12.37
CA LYS A 222 3.97 7.04 11.48
C LYS A 222 3.46 8.09 10.48
N ARG A 223 2.27 7.88 9.91
CA ARG A 223 1.62 8.85 9.00
C ARG A 223 1.34 10.17 9.74
N MET A 224 0.76 10.12 10.93
CA MET A 224 0.54 11.31 11.78
C MET A 224 1.81 12.15 11.97
N ALA A 225 2.98 11.51 12.11
CA ALA A 225 4.24 12.23 12.28
C ALA A 225 4.81 12.83 10.98
N GLN A 226 4.50 12.24 9.81
CA GLN A 226 5.19 12.53 8.55
C GLN A 226 4.31 13.20 7.48
N ARG A 227 2.99 13.17 7.65
CA ARG A 227 1.99 13.54 6.63
C ARG A 227 1.05 14.61 7.18
N GLU A 228 1.26 15.85 6.73
CA GLU A 228 0.53 17.03 7.23
C GLU A 228 -0.98 16.92 7.03
N LEU A 229 -1.42 16.53 5.83
CA LEU A 229 -2.86 16.43 5.51
C LEU A 229 -3.54 15.37 6.38
N TYR A 230 -2.88 14.24 6.60
CA TYR A 230 -3.38 13.20 7.48
C TYR A 230 -3.47 13.70 8.93
N ARG A 231 -2.40 14.33 9.44
CA ARG A 231 -2.37 14.87 10.81
C ARG A 231 -3.44 15.93 11.04
N ARG A 232 -3.58 16.88 10.12
CA ARG A 232 -4.60 17.95 10.19
C ARG A 232 -6.02 17.39 10.16
N PHE A 233 -6.27 16.30 9.44
CA PHE A 233 -7.58 15.65 9.43
C PHE A 233 -7.97 15.15 10.83
N VAL A 234 -7.04 14.42 11.47
CA VAL A 234 -7.27 13.75 12.76
C VAL A 234 -7.25 14.73 13.93
N ASP A 235 -6.21 15.57 14.03
CA ASP A 235 -5.97 16.40 15.22
C ASP A 235 -6.83 17.69 15.22
N LYS A 236 -7.29 18.15 14.06
CA LYS A 236 -7.99 19.44 13.93
C LYS A 236 -9.36 19.31 13.30
N TRP A 237 -9.42 18.82 12.06
CA TRP A 237 -10.64 18.90 11.26
C TRP A 237 -11.78 18.04 11.82
N LEU A 238 -11.52 16.77 12.16
CA LEU A 238 -12.54 15.89 12.74
C LEU A 238 -13.12 16.43 14.07
N PRO A 239 -12.31 16.85 15.06
CA PRO A 239 -12.81 17.47 16.28
C PRO A 239 -13.66 18.72 16.05
N GLU A 240 -13.23 19.62 15.17
CA GLU A 240 -13.93 20.88 14.86
C GLU A 240 -15.25 20.65 14.12
N ASN A 241 -15.37 19.54 13.37
CA ASN A 241 -16.52 19.23 12.53
C ASN A 241 -17.39 18.09 13.10
N ARG A 242 -17.30 17.78 14.39
CA ARG A 242 -18.00 16.63 15.00
C ARG A 242 -19.49 16.57 14.67
N LYS A 243 -20.22 17.69 14.81
CA LYS A 243 -21.65 17.76 14.49
C LYS A 243 -21.93 17.40 13.02
N PHE A 244 -21.10 17.91 12.11
CA PHE A 244 -21.22 17.58 10.68
C PHE A 244 -20.92 16.10 10.41
N VAL A 245 -19.95 15.53 11.11
CA VAL A 245 -19.61 14.09 11.01
C VAL A 245 -20.73 13.19 11.54
N GLU A 246 -21.41 13.61 12.62
CA GLU A 246 -22.55 12.92 13.22
C GLU A 246 -23.81 13.02 12.34
N MET A 247 -24.04 14.17 11.69
CA MET A 247 -25.16 14.39 10.76
C MET A 247 -24.92 13.81 9.35
N GLY A 248 -23.66 13.57 8.98
CA GLY A 248 -23.23 13.10 7.67
C GLY A 248 -23.54 11.62 7.43
N GLY A 249 -24.80 11.35 7.08
CA GLY A 249 -25.27 10.25 6.24
C GLY A 249 -25.55 8.91 6.94
N GLU A 250 -26.54 8.19 6.42
CA GLU A 250 -26.90 6.79 6.71
C GLU A 250 -25.72 5.85 6.47
N LYS A 251 -24.73 5.91 7.36
CA LYS A 251 -23.69 4.91 7.46
C LYS A 251 -24.37 3.61 7.85
N ILE A 252 -23.92 2.48 7.30
CA ILE A 252 -24.33 1.17 7.82
C ILE A 252 -23.67 1.03 9.20
N GLN A 253 -24.23 1.70 10.20
CA GLN A 253 -23.82 1.58 11.58
C GLN A 253 -24.01 0.11 11.96
N GLY A 254 -22.90 -0.54 12.32
CA GLY A 254 -22.92 -1.94 12.73
C GLY A 254 -22.78 -2.97 11.61
N ALA A 255 -22.42 -2.59 10.38
CA ALA A 255 -21.98 -3.58 9.39
C ALA A 255 -20.80 -4.37 9.97
N THR A 256 -21.02 -5.67 10.19
CA THR A 256 -19.95 -6.55 10.64
C THR A 256 -18.96 -6.77 9.50
N ARG A 257 -17.78 -7.26 9.85
CA ARG A 257 -16.78 -7.60 8.84
C ARG A 257 -17.29 -8.73 7.93
N GLU A 258 -18.10 -9.62 8.48
CA GLU A 258 -18.79 -10.69 7.78
C GLU A 258 -19.78 -10.13 6.75
N ASP A 259 -20.58 -9.12 7.11
CA ASP A 259 -21.52 -8.48 6.19
C ASP A 259 -20.79 -7.82 5.01
N VAL A 260 -19.72 -7.09 5.29
CA VAL A 260 -18.92 -6.42 4.24
C VAL A 260 -18.22 -7.44 3.35
N GLN A 261 -17.76 -8.56 3.92
CA GLN A 261 -17.19 -9.64 3.15
C GLN A 261 -18.24 -10.29 2.25
N ASP A 262 -19.41 -10.63 2.75
CA ASP A 262 -20.49 -11.25 1.96
C ASP A 262 -20.94 -10.33 0.82
N LEU A 263 -21.11 -9.05 1.11
CA LEU A 263 -21.41 -8.03 0.11
C LEU A 263 -20.31 -7.94 -0.95
N ALA A 264 -19.03 -7.88 -0.55
CA ALA A 264 -17.90 -7.84 -1.48
C ALA A 264 -17.87 -9.07 -2.39
N LEU A 265 -17.99 -10.27 -1.81
CA LEU A 265 -17.97 -11.51 -2.56
C LEU A 265 -19.14 -11.61 -3.55
N THR A 266 -20.30 -11.04 -3.20
CA THR A 266 -21.47 -10.98 -4.08
C THR A 266 -21.27 -9.99 -5.21
N VAL A 267 -20.94 -8.74 -4.90
CA VAL A 267 -20.80 -7.65 -5.88
C VAL A 267 -19.71 -7.98 -6.92
N PHE A 268 -18.60 -8.56 -6.49
CA PHE A 268 -17.46 -8.86 -7.35
C PHE A 268 -17.43 -10.31 -7.89
N GLY A 269 -18.45 -11.12 -7.59
CA GLY A 269 -18.53 -12.51 -8.04
C GLY A 269 -17.34 -13.37 -7.58
N LYS A 270 -16.94 -13.26 -6.31
CA LYS A 270 -15.73 -13.92 -5.76
C LYS A 270 -16.03 -15.05 -4.78
N ARG A 271 -17.29 -15.48 -4.62
CA ARG A 271 -17.69 -16.53 -3.66
C ARG A 271 -16.93 -17.84 -3.87
N ASP A 272 -16.94 -18.38 -5.08
CA ASP A 272 -16.24 -19.65 -5.39
C ASP A 272 -14.75 -19.59 -5.08
N LEU A 273 -14.11 -18.49 -5.47
CA LEU A 273 -12.68 -18.27 -5.23
C LEU A 273 -12.35 -18.10 -3.73
N PHE A 274 -13.27 -17.52 -2.96
CA PHE A 274 -13.15 -17.43 -1.51
C PHE A 274 -13.27 -18.82 -0.85
N GLU A 275 -14.29 -19.59 -1.24
CA GLU A 275 -14.53 -20.94 -0.72
C GLU A 275 -13.36 -21.88 -1.01
N GLN A 276 -12.86 -21.87 -2.26
CA GLN A 276 -11.69 -22.65 -2.65
C GLN A 276 -10.49 -22.34 -1.76
N ARG A 277 -10.24 -21.06 -1.48
CA ARG A 277 -9.08 -20.64 -0.67
C ARG A 277 -9.19 -21.03 0.78
N ILE A 278 -10.39 -20.93 1.36
CA ILE A 278 -10.64 -21.40 2.73
C ILE A 278 -10.49 -22.91 2.81
N GLN A 279 -11.04 -23.66 1.86
CA GLN A 279 -10.94 -25.12 1.85
C GLN A 279 -9.48 -25.57 1.73
N GLU A 280 -8.71 -24.97 0.82
CA GLU A 280 -7.28 -25.23 0.68
C GLU A 280 -6.53 -24.91 1.98
N TRP A 281 -6.78 -23.74 2.56
CA TRP A 281 -6.15 -23.32 3.83
C TRP A 281 -6.44 -24.31 4.96
N ARG A 282 -7.70 -24.74 5.12
CA ARG A 282 -8.11 -25.70 6.15
C ARG A 282 -7.46 -27.06 5.95
N ARG A 283 -7.39 -27.55 4.70
CA ARG A 283 -6.71 -28.81 4.37
C ARG A 283 -5.24 -28.76 4.74
N GLU A 284 -4.52 -27.74 4.28
CA GLU A 284 -3.10 -27.57 4.60
C GLU A 284 -2.84 -27.42 6.09
N ARG A 285 -3.69 -26.67 6.80
CA ARG A 285 -3.60 -26.51 8.26
C ARG A 285 -3.79 -27.84 8.98
N SER A 286 -4.74 -28.67 8.53
CA SER A 286 -4.95 -30.01 9.08
C SER A 286 -3.71 -30.90 8.88
N GLU A 287 -3.18 -30.96 7.66
CA GLU A 287 -1.98 -31.75 7.34
C GLU A 287 -0.77 -31.31 8.17
N LEU A 288 -0.62 -30.00 8.39
CA LEU A 288 0.48 -29.44 9.16
C LEU A 288 0.37 -29.79 10.65
N LEU A 289 -0.85 -29.75 11.21
CA LEU A 289 -1.13 -30.19 12.59
C LEU A 289 -0.89 -31.70 12.75
N GLU A 290 -1.28 -32.53 11.79
CA GLU A 290 -1.01 -33.97 11.80
C GLU A 290 0.49 -34.28 11.77
N LYS A 291 1.25 -33.60 10.90
CA LYS A 291 2.70 -33.73 10.82
C LYS A 291 3.38 -33.31 12.13
N GLN A 292 2.94 -32.21 12.74
CA GLN A 292 3.45 -31.77 14.05
C GLN A 292 3.14 -32.77 15.16
N GLY A 293 1.90 -33.28 15.22
CA GLY A 293 1.50 -34.30 16.18
C GLY A 293 2.29 -35.60 16.02
N SER A 294 2.51 -36.05 14.79
CA SER A 294 3.35 -37.22 14.47
C SER A 294 4.80 -37.01 14.92
N ARG A 295 5.37 -35.81 14.69
CA ARG A 295 6.72 -35.47 15.12
C ARG A 295 6.85 -35.43 16.64
N LEU A 296 5.87 -34.88 17.35
CA LEU A 296 5.85 -34.85 18.83
C LEU A 296 5.76 -36.26 19.42
N ARG A 297 4.91 -37.14 18.85
CA ARG A 297 4.83 -38.55 19.25
C ARG A 297 6.17 -39.27 19.07
N ARG A 298 6.82 -39.13 17.91
CA ARG A 298 8.15 -39.72 17.66
C ARG A 298 9.21 -39.22 18.63
N LYS A 299 9.19 -37.94 19.01
CA LYS A 299 10.10 -37.38 20.01
C LYS A 299 9.85 -37.97 21.40
N ALA A 300 8.59 -38.11 21.81
CA ALA A 300 8.23 -38.71 23.09
C ALA A 300 8.63 -40.19 23.16
N ASP A 301 8.41 -40.94 22.08
CA ASP A 301 8.82 -42.35 22.00
C ASP A 301 10.34 -42.51 22.04
N ALA A 302 11.09 -41.62 21.40
CA ALA A 302 12.56 -41.61 21.45
C ALA A 302 13.07 -41.31 22.87
N ALA A 303 12.51 -40.30 23.55
CA ALA A 303 12.88 -39.96 24.92
C ALA A 303 12.59 -41.11 25.89
N LYS A 304 11.45 -41.79 25.76
CA LYS A 304 11.14 -42.99 26.56
C LYS A 304 12.16 -44.10 26.33
N ARG A 305 12.60 -44.33 25.08
CA ARG A 305 13.63 -45.36 24.78
C ARG A 305 14.97 -45.04 25.42
N GLU A 306 15.36 -43.76 25.45
CA GLU A 306 16.58 -43.29 26.10
C GLU A 306 16.50 -43.51 27.61
N GLU A 307 15.38 -43.14 28.25
CA GLU A 307 15.11 -43.40 29.66
C GLU A 307 15.18 -44.90 30.02
N TYR A 308 14.56 -45.77 29.19
CA TYR A 308 14.66 -47.22 29.39
C TYR A 308 16.09 -47.75 29.23
N ALA A 309 16.86 -47.21 28.28
CA ALA A 309 18.25 -47.60 28.07
C ALA A 309 19.14 -47.18 29.24
N GLU A 310 18.99 -45.96 29.75
CA GLU A 310 19.67 -45.48 30.96
C GLU A 310 19.30 -46.33 32.19
N ALA A 311 18.02 -46.62 32.38
CA ALA A 311 17.56 -47.48 33.48
C ALA A 311 18.15 -48.90 33.39
N TRP A 312 18.24 -49.47 32.18
CA TRP A 312 18.82 -50.79 31.95
C TRP A 312 20.35 -50.80 32.17
N MET A 313 21.06 -49.76 31.73
CA MET A 313 22.50 -49.60 32.00
C MET A 313 22.78 -49.45 33.50
N ASN A 314 22.00 -48.64 34.21
CA ASN A 314 22.08 -48.50 35.66
C ASN A 314 21.81 -49.83 36.39
N TRP A 315 20.89 -50.65 35.88
CA TRP A 315 20.63 -51.99 36.41
C TRP A 315 21.82 -52.92 36.21
N LEU A 316 22.41 -52.94 35.01
CA LEU A 316 23.61 -53.74 34.71
C LEU A 316 24.84 -53.33 35.54
N GLU A 317 25.00 -52.04 35.84
CA GLU A 317 26.09 -51.56 36.70
C GLU A 317 25.90 -51.93 38.18
N ARG A 318 24.65 -52.03 38.64
CA ARG A 318 24.31 -52.47 40.01
C ARG A 318 24.48 -53.98 40.21
N ASP A 319 24.25 -54.78 39.17
CA ASP A 319 24.33 -56.25 39.20
C ASP A 319 25.68 -56.81 38.71
N ARG A 320 26.72 -55.98 38.54
CA ARG A 320 28.08 -56.50 38.31
C ARG A 320 28.58 -57.23 39.56
N PRO A 321 28.90 -58.54 39.48
CA PRO A 321 29.59 -59.22 40.56
C PRO A 321 30.97 -58.57 40.74
N VAL A 322 31.30 -58.19 41.97
CA VAL A 322 32.67 -57.78 42.32
C VAL A 322 33.53 -59.03 42.20
N LEU A 323 34.31 -59.11 41.12
CA LEU A 323 35.34 -60.14 40.90
C LEU A 323 36.70 -59.47 40.72
#